data_AF-A0AAJ2T7D9-F1
#
_entry.id   AF-A0AAJ2T7D9-F1
#
_cell.length_a   1.000
_cell.length_b   1.000
_cell.length_c   1.000
_cell.angle_alpha   90.00
_cell.angle_beta   90.00
_cell.angle_gamma   90.00
#
_symmetry.space_group_name_H-M   'P 1'
#
loop_
_entity.id
_entity.type
_entity.pdbx_description
1 polymer ?
#
loop_
_entity_poly.entity_id
_entity_poly.type
_entity_poly.pdbx_seq_one_letter_code
_entity_poly.pdbx_strand_id
1 'polypeptide(L)'
;MMRGGEEVVFWHSFVDHEIAVAFTRIRRENENAESFSRREILALVAHILVRIVREHSAGTRDMGGSLEAKRGTVGRVIAFINRHFAEDISIATICAWSGYGKSQLCRIFREETLQTISGQITVCCLNNARTLLSTGK
;
A
#
# COMPACT_ATOMS: atom_id res chain seq x y z
N MET A 1 -34.64 9.25 -4.45
CA MET A 1 -33.95 7.96 -4.29
C MET A 1 -32.44 8.25 -4.28
N MET A 2 -31.91 8.60 -3.10
CA MET A 2 -30.50 8.98 -2.90
C MET A 2 -29.74 7.75 -2.41
N ARG A 3 -28.67 7.36 -3.12
CA ARG A 3 -27.76 6.29 -2.66
C ARG A 3 -27.06 6.77 -1.39
N GLY A 4 -27.27 6.04 -0.29
CA GLY A 4 -26.56 6.25 0.96
C GLY A 4 -25.06 6.08 0.72
N GLY A 5 -24.29 7.12 1.05
CA GLY A 5 -22.85 6.98 1.17
C GLY A 5 -22.58 5.98 2.29
N GLU A 6 -21.92 4.87 1.97
CA GLU A 6 -21.36 4.00 2.98
C GLU A 6 -20.37 4.83 3.79
N GLU A 7 -20.77 5.16 5.02
CA GLU A 7 -19.91 5.73 6.03
C GLU A 7 -18.81 4.70 6.29
N VAL A 8 -17.62 4.94 5.74
CA VAL A 8 -16.45 4.10 6.02
C VAL A 8 -16.06 4.38 7.46
N VAL A 9 -16.70 3.67 8.39
CA VAL A 9 -16.38 3.70 9.81
C VAL A 9 -15.00 3.06 9.95
N PHE A 10 -13.98 3.89 10.14
CA PHE A 10 -12.64 3.45 10.51
C PHE A 10 -12.68 2.88 11.93
N TRP A 11 -12.83 1.56 12.06
CA TRP A 11 -12.84 0.82 13.34
C TRP A 11 -11.46 0.67 14.00
N HIS A 12 -10.51 1.55 13.68
CA HIS A 12 -9.26 1.69 14.43
C HIS A 12 -9.29 3.04 15.11
N SER A 13 -9.36 3.03 16.44
CA SER A 13 -9.06 4.22 17.23
C SER A 13 -7.64 4.66 16.88
N PHE A 14 -7.50 5.69 16.04
CA PHE A 14 -6.22 6.36 15.89
C PHE A 14 -5.90 6.95 17.27
N VAL A 15 -4.98 6.30 17.98
CA VAL A 15 -4.48 6.76 19.28
C VAL A 15 -3.85 8.18 19.14
N ASP A 16 -3.48 8.55 17.91
CA ASP A 16 -2.89 9.82 17.58
C ASP A 16 -3.92 10.86 17.11
N HIS A 17 -4.24 11.78 18.01
CA HIS A 17 -5.14 12.91 17.77
C HIS A 17 -4.77 13.73 16.51
N GLU A 18 -3.48 13.87 16.22
CA GLU A 18 -3.00 14.73 15.13
C GLU A 18 -3.18 14.06 13.76
N ILE A 19 -3.05 12.73 13.69
CA ILE A 19 -3.39 11.98 12.47
C ILE A 19 -4.89 12.09 12.19
N ALA A 20 -5.73 11.96 13.23
CA ALA A 20 -7.19 12.11 13.09
C ALA A 20 -7.60 13.52 12.63
N VAL A 21 -6.96 14.56 13.16
CA VAL A 21 -7.16 15.95 12.72
C VAL A 21 -6.72 16.13 11.26
N ALA A 22 -5.57 15.57 10.86
CA ALA A 22 -5.10 15.65 9.49
C ALA A 22 -6.06 14.96 8.50
N PHE A 23 -6.60 13.78 8.83
CA PHE A 23 -7.62 13.12 8.01
C PHE A 23 -8.91 13.93 7.90
N THR A 24 -9.36 14.54 8.99
CA THR A 24 -10.55 15.40 9.00
C THR A 24 -10.36 16.61 8.08
N ARG A 25 -9.16 17.21 8.07
CA ARG A 25 -8.81 18.31 7.17
C ARG A 25 -8.72 17.87 5.71
N ILE A 26 -8.11 16.71 5.42
CA ILE A 26 -8.07 16.13 4.06
C ILE A 26 -9.50 15.95 3.52
N ARG A 27 -10.40 15.39 4.34
CA ARG A 27 -11.79 15.17 3.94
C ARG A 27 -12.48 16.48 3.56
N ARG A 28 -12.34 17.52 4.40
CA ARG A 28 -12.92 18.84 4.15
C ARG A 28 -12.36 19.50 2.88
N GLU A 29 -11.05 19.45 2.67
CA GLU A 29 -10.41 19.99 1.45
C GLU A 29 -10.87 19.26 0.18
N ASN A 30 -11.07 17.95 0.28
CA ASN A 30 -11.55 17.13 -0.84
C ASN A 30 -13.03 17.38 -1.17
N GLU A 31 -13.85 17.77 -0.18
CA GLU A 31 -15.27 18.11 -0.35
C GLU A 31 -15.47 19.54 -0.88
N ASN A 32 -14.63 20.50 -0.47
CA ASN A 32 -14.83 21.92 -0.80
C ASN A 32 -14.23 22.34 -2.16
N ALA A 33 -13.33 21.54 -2.75
CA ALA A 33 -12.70 21.76 -4.07
C ALA A 33 -12.15 23.19 -4.27
N GLU A 34 -11.67 23.83 -3.20
CA GLU A 34 -11.12 25.19 -3.25
C GLU A 34 -9.78 25.24 -3.99
N SER A 35 -9.38 26.44 -4.38
CA SER A 35 -8.06 26.68 -4.98
C SER A 35 -6.96 26.16 -4.06
N PHE A 36 -5.99 25.43 -4.61
CA PHE A 36 -4.87 24.81 -3.89
C PHE A 36 -5.19 23.63 -2.95
N SER A 37 -6.43 23.15 -2.89
CA SER A 37 -6.83 21.93 -2.16
C SER A 37 -5.87 20.75 -2.36
N ARG A 38 -5.42 20.51 -3.60
CA ARG A 38 -4.45 19.45 -3.92
C ARG A 38 -3.12 19.60 -3.18
N ARG A 39 -2.62 20.83 -3.01
CA ARG A 39 -1.33 21.09 -2.33
C ARG A 39 -1.47 20.92 -0.82
N GLU A 40 -2.58 21.38 -0.25
CA GLU A 40 -2.87 21.19 1.18
C GLU A 40 -3.04 19.71 1.52
N ILE A 41 -3.78 18.95 0.70
CA ILE A 41 -3.93 17.50 0.86
C ILE A 41 -2.56 16.81 0.82
N LEU A 42 -1.68 17.17 -0.13
CA LEU A 42 -0.32 16.60 -0.19
C LEU A 42 0.50 16.90 1.05
N ALA A 43 0.41 18.12 1.60
CA ALA A 43 1.11 18.50 2.83
C ALA A 43 0.61 17.69 4.03
N LEU A 44 -0.71 17.52 4.16
CA LEU A 44 -1.33 16.72 5.22
C LEU A 44 -0.96 15.23 5.11
N VAL A 45 -0.94 14.67 3.90
CA VAL A 45 -0.48 13.30 3.67
C VAL A 45 1.00 13.14 4.05
N ALA A 46 1.86 14.07 3.64
CA ALA A 46 3.28 14.05 4.01
C ALA A 46 3.46 14.13 5.54
N HIS A 47 2.68 14.97 6.22
CA HIS A 47 2.70 15.08 7.68
C HIS A 47 2.34 13.75 8.35
N ILE A 48 1.27 13.09 7.92
CA ILE A 48 0.86 11.77 8.44
C ILE A 48 1.98 10.74 8.22
N LEU A 49 2.55 10.67 7.01
CA LEU A 49 3.62 9.72 6.68
C LEU A 49 4.86 9.90 7.57
N VAL A 50 5.33 11.14 7.74
CA VAL A 50 6.48 11.44 8.62
C VAL A 50 6.23 10.99 10.04
N ARG A 51 5.00 11.18 10.53
CA ARG A 51 4.62 10.86 11.90
C ARG A 51 4.57 9.35 12.15
N ILE A 52 3.92 8.61 11.25
CA ILE A 52 3.91 7.14 11.27
C ILE A 52 5.35 6.59 11.26
N VAL A 53 6.21 7.12 10.38
CA VAL A 53 7.61 6.69 10.31
C VAL A 53 8.33 6.98 11.62
N ARG A 54 8.17 8.18 12.21
CA ARG A 54 8.84 8.51 13.48
C ARG A 54 8.41 7.60 14.64
N GLU A 55 7.13 7.29 14.74
CA GLU A 55 6.61 6.41 15.80
C GLU A 55 7.07 4.95 15.61
N HIS A 56 7.03 4.43 14.38
CA HIS A 56 7.46 3.06 14.11
C HIS A 56 9.00 2.88 14.09
N SER A 57 9.76 3.90 13.69
CA SER A 57 11.24 3.88 13.74
C SER A 57 11.77 4.02 15.17
N ALA A 58 11.01 4.60 16.10
CA ALA A 58 11.39 4.65 17.51
C ALA A 58 11.33 3.26 18.18
N GLY A 59 10.46 2.36 17.72
CA GLY A 59 10.27 1.02 18.28
C GLY A 59 11.12 -0.11 17.66
N THR A 60 11.85 0.16 16.57
CA THR A 60 12.50 -0.89 15.74
C THR A 60 14.04 -0.91 15.82
N ARG A 61 14.64 -0.13 16.74
CA ARG A 61 16.09 0.12 16.78
C ARG A 61 16.99 -1.11 17.04
N ASP A 62 16.46 -2.29 17.35
CA ASP A 62 17.27 -3.44 17.80
C ASP A 62 17.27 -4.69 16.90
N MET A 63 16.61 -4.69 15.72
CA MET A 63 16.52 -5.89 14.85
C MET A 63 16.90 -5.65 13.36
N GLY A 64 17.66 -4.58 13.10
CA GLY A 64 17.67 -3.85 11.83
C GLY A 64 18.32 -4.50 10.59
N GLY A 65 19.05 -5.61 10.69
CA GLY A 65 19.74 -6.16 9.51
C GLY A 65 18.87 -7.07 8.63
N SER A 66 18.26 -8.09 9.24
CA SER A 66 17.57 -9.16 8.51
C SER A 66 16.14 -8.78 8.13
N LEU A 67 15.46 -7.99 8.98
CA LEU A 67 14.06 -7.59 8.75
C LEU A 67 13.95 -6.53 7.65
N GLU A 68 14.84 -5.52 7.66
CA GLU A 68 14.95 -4.51 6.60
C GLU A 68 15.26 -5.15 5.24
N ALA A 69 16.18 -6.12 5.20
CA ALA A 69 16.51 -6.83 3.96
C ALA A 69 15.33 -7.66 3.41
N LYS A 70 14.54 -8.28 4.30
CA LYS A 70 13.30 -8.99 3.93
C LYS A 70 12.23 -8.03 3.41
N ARG A 71 11.99 -6.92 4.10
CA ARG A 71 11.05 -5.87 3.67
C ARG A 71 11.43 -5.25 2.33
N GLY A 72 12.71 -4.93 2.14
CA GLY A 72 13.25 -4.45 0.87
C GLY A 72 13.06 -5.48 -0.26
N THR A 73 13.22 -6.77 0.04
CA THR A 73 12.97 -7.85 -0.92
C THR A 73 11.51 -7.94 -1.33
N VAL A 74 10.58 -7.92 -0.36
CA VAL A 74 9.14 -7.96 -0.65
C VAL A 74 8.69 -6.74 -1.44
N GLY A 75 9.16 -5.54 -1.07
CA GLY A 75 8.88 -4.31 -1.82
C GLY A 75 9.35 -4.39 -3.28
N ARG A 76 10.56 -4.93 -3.51
CA ARG A 76 11.07 -5.19 -4.86
C ARG A 76 10.20 -6.18 -5.65
N VAL A 77 9.75 -7.26 -5.01
CA VAL A 77 8.87 -8.26 -5.63
C VAL A 77 7.51 -7.66 -6.00
N ILE A 78 6.91 -6.86 -5.12
CA ILE A 78 5.65 -6.14 -5.41
C ILE A 78 5.84 -5.19 -6.60
N ALA A 79 6.94 -4.43 -6.63
CA ALA A 79 7.24 -3.54 -7.75
C ALA A 79 7.41 -4.31 -9.08
N PHE A 80 8.07 -5.47 -9.05
CA PHE A 80 8.20 -6.34 -10.21
C PHE A 80 6.83 -6.84 -10.70
N ILE A 81 5.99 -7.34 -9.79
CA ILE A 81 4.62 -7.78 -10.13
C ILE A 81 3.83 -6.61 -10.74
N ASN A 82 3.84 -5.44 -10.11
CA ASN A 82 3.11 -4.26 -10.61
C ASN A 82 3.55 -3.81 -12.01
N ARG A 83 4.80 -4.09 -12.40
CA ARG A 83 5.32 -3.76 -13.72
C ARG A 83 4.98 -4.82 -14.77
N HIS A 84 4.94 -6.09 -14.39
CA HIS A 84 4.87 -7.22 -15.31
C HIS A 84 3.58 -8.07 -15.19
N PHE A 85 2.60 -7.69 -14.35
CA PHE A 85 1.37 -8.49 -14.15
C PHE A 85 0.54 -8.72 -15.42
N ALA A 86 0.71 -7.87 -16.44
CA ALA A 86 0.04 -8.00 -17.74
C ALA A 86 0.77 -8.98 -18.69
N GLU A 87 1.98 -9.41 -18.34
CA GLU A 87 2.73 -10.46 -19.01
C GLU A 87 2.44 -11.82 -18.35
N ASP A 88 2.75 -12.92 -19.02
CA ASP A 88 2.63 -14.27 -18.44
C ASP A 88 3.73 -14.50 -17.39
N ILE A 89 3.53 -13.94 -16.19
CA ILE A 89 4.49 -14.01 -15.09
C ILE A 89 4.23 -15.24 -14.21
N SER A 90 5.21 -16.13 -14.17
CA SER A 90 5.21 -17.28 -13.27
C SER A 90 5.96 -16.99 -11.97
N ILE A 91 5.62 -17.74 -10.90
CA ILE A 91 6.41 -17.71 -9.65
C ILE A 91 7.88 -18.08 -9.92
N ALA A 92 8.16 -18.96 -10.88
CA ALA A 92 9.52 -19.35 -11.23
C ALA A 92 10.32 -18.17 -11.80
N THR A 93 9.69 -17.34 -12.63
CA THR A 93 10.29 -16.11 -13.16
C THR A 93 10.66 -15.13 -12.04
N ILE A 94 9.79 -14.96 -11.05
CA ILE A 94 10.03 -14.08 -9.91
C ILE A 94 11.14 -14.64 -9.01
N CYS A 95 11.21 -15.95 -8.81
CA CYS A 95 12.30 -16.60 -8.08
C CYS A 95 13.66 -16.38 -8.77
N ALA A 96 13.72 -16.59 -10.10
CA ALA A 96 14.93 -16.38 -10.89
C ALA A 96 15.40 -14.92 -10.84
N TRP A 97 14.47 -13.97 -10.95
CA TRP A 97 14.78 -12.55 -10.88
C TRP A 97 15.23 -12.10 -9.48
N SER A 98 14.57 -12.59 -8.43
CA SER A 98 14.85 -12.17 -7.05
C SER A 98 16.07 -12.85 -6.42
N GLY A 99 16.56 -13.95 -7.02
CA GLY A 99 17.65 -14.76 -6.48
C GLY A 99 17.25 -15.65 -5.29
N TYR A 100 15.95 -15.72 -4.96
CA TYR A 100 15.43 -16.53 -3.87
C TYR A 100 14.80 -17.83 -4.37
N GLY A 101 15.00 -18.90 -3.60
CA GLY A 101 14.27 -20.15 -3.81
C GLY A 101 12.77 -19.99 -3.54
N LYS A 102 11.94 -20.75 -4.27
CA LYS A 102 10.46 -20.68 -4.21
C LYS A 102 9.90 -20.69 -2.78
N SER A 103 10.30 -21.67 -1.97
CA SER A 103 9.79 -21.81 -0.60
C SER A 103 10.17 -20.61 0.28
N GLN A 104 11.39 -20.10 0.15
CA GLN A 104 11.86 -18.95 0.92
C GLN A 104 11.13 -17.68 0.50
N LEU A 105 11.00 -17.45 -0.81
CA LEU A 105 10.32 -16.28 -1.34
C LEU A 105 8.84 -16.26 -0.95
N CYS A 106 8.12 -17.38 -1.14
CA CYS A 106 6.71 -17.47 -0.75
C CYS A 106 6.52 -17.27 0.76
N ARG A 107 7.42 -17.82 1.58
CA ARG A 107 7.38 -17.65 3.05
C ARG A 107 7.57 -16.20 3.44
N ILE A 108 8.65 -15.56 3.00
CA ILE A 108 8.95 -14.16 3.33
C ILE A 108 7.84 -13.23 2.81
N PHE A 109 7.36 -13.48 1.58
CA PHE A 109 6.26 -12.69 1.01
C PHE A 109 4.99 -12.81 1.85
N ARG A 110 4.61 -14.02 2.27
CA ARG A 110 3.43 -14.24 3.11
C ARG A 110 3.59 -13.68 4.52
N GLU A 111 4.79 -13.79 5.11
CA GLU A 111 5.09 -13.23 6.43
C GLU A 111 4.93 -11.71 6.45
N GLU A 112 5.38 -11.01 5.40
CA GLU A 112 5.32 -9.54 5.35
C GLU A 112 3.99 -9.01 4.80
N THR A 113 3.35 -9.69 3.84
CA THR A 113 2.14 -9.17 3.15
C THR A 113 0.83 -9.82 3.59
N LEU A 114 0.90 -10.93 4.33
CA LEU A 114 -0.24 -11.82 4.63
C LEU A 114 -0.94 -12.37 3.37
N GLN A 115 -0.34 -12.23 2.19
CA GLN A 115 -0.86 -12.68 0.92
C GLN A 115 0.10 -13.66 0.24
N THR A 116 -0.41 -14.33 -0.79
CA THR A 116 0.45 -15.13 -1.69
C THR A 116 0.87 -14.30 -2.88
N ILE A 117 2.01 -14.65 -3.48
CA ILE A 117 2.49 -13.99 -4.72
C ILE A 117 1.44 -14.09 -5.82
N SER A 118 0.85 -15.28 -6.04
CA SER A 118 -0.25 -15.45 -7.00
C SER A 118 -1.46 -14.60 -6.66
N GLY A 119 -1.82 -14.49 -5.38
CA GLY A 119 -2.90 -13.62 -4.92
C GLY A 119 -2.63 -12.16 -5.27
N GLN A 120 -1.41 -11.68 -5.04
CA GLN A 120 -1.00 -10.32 -5.42
C GLN A 120 -1.10 -10.08 -6.92
N ILE A 121 -0.65 -11.04 -7.75
CA ILE A 121 -0.78 -10.95 -9.22
C ILE A 121 -2.25 -10.81 -9.61
N THR A 122 -3.12 -11.67 -9.06
CA THR A 122 -4.56 -11.62 -9.30
C THR A 122 -5.17 -10.28 -8.90
N VAL A 123 -4.80 -9.73 -7.74
CA VAL A 123 -5.26 -8.41 -7.28
C VAL A 123 -4.84 -7.31 -8.25
N CYS A 124 -3.61 -7.33 -8.75
CA CYS A 124 -3.14 -6.37 -9.75
C CYS A 124 -3.95 -6.48 -11.05
N CYS A 125 -4.17 -7.69 -11.55
CA CYS A 125 -4.99 -7.92 -12.75
C CYS A 125 -6.43 -7.43 -12.57
N LEU A 126 -7.06 -7.73 -11.43
CA LEU A 126 -8.43 -7.31 -11.13
C LEU A 126 -8.55 -5.80 -11.00
N ASN A 127 -7.60 -5.15 -10.33
CA ASN A 127 -7.58 -3.70 -10.21
C ASN A 127 -7.40 -3.03 -11.58
N ASN A 128 -6.52 -3.56 -12.43
CA ASN A 128 -6.35 -3.07 -13.79
C ASN A 128 -7.65 -3.25 -14.62
N ALA A 129 -8.27 -4.43 -14.56
CA ALA A 129 -9.55 -4.67 -15.23
C ALA A 129 -10.63 -3.69 -14.74
N ARG A 130 -10.71 -3.45 -13.43
CA ARG A 130 -11.64 -2.48 -12.86
C ARG A 130 -11.37 -1.06 -13.38
N THR A 131 -10.10 -0.66 -13.48
CA THR A 131 -9.72 0.64 -14.05
C THR A 131 -10.12 0.75 -15.51
N LEU A 132 -9.86 -0.27 -16.33
CA LEU A 132 -10.27 -0.31 -17.74
C LEU A 132 -11.80 -0.17 -17.87
N LEU A 133 -12.55 -0.98 -17.11
CA LEU A 133 -14.02 -0.91 -17.07
C LEU A 133 -14.54 0.47 -16.62
N SER A 134 -13.89 1.11 -15.65
CA SER A 134 -14.29 2.45 -15.17
C SER A 134 -13.92 3.59 -16.12
N THR A 135 -12.88 3.41 -16.94
CA THR A 135 -12.39 4.43 -17.88
C THR A 135 -12.95 4.25 -19.30
N GLY A 136 -13.73 3.18 -19.53
CA GLY A 136 -14.40 2.91 -20.80
C GLY A 136 -13.46 2.59 -21.95
N LYS A 137 -12.24 2.13 -21.66
CA LYS A 137 -11.26 1.65 -22.63
C LYS A 137 -11.27 0.13 -22.73
#